data_AF-A0A3D1KXK5-F1
#
_entry.id   AF-A0A3D1KXK5-F1
#
_cell.length_a   1.000
_cell.length_b   1.000
_cell.length_c   1.000
_cell.angle_alpha   90.00
_cell.angle_beta   90.00
_cell.angle_gamma   90.00
#
_symmetry.space_group_name_H-M   'P 1'
#
loop_
_entity.id
_entity.type
_entity.pdbx_description
1 polymer ?
#
loop_
_entity_poly.entity_id
_entity_poly.type
_entity_poly.pdbx_seq_one_letter_code
_entity_poly.pdbx_strand_id
1 'polypeptide(L)'
;MKNLADHILDIVQNSLRADATLIEIIVEENKTDDFCKIHITDNGCGMSEEMVKQAANPFFTSRSTRKVGLGLSLLKQNAEVANGKFSLKSKLGVGTIVEATFQLSHMNKPPLGEIWDVLYLSMLGNQNVTLAYEHRTNKGNFRITSAEIHEGIGDVPMQNAEIREAITGLLKSNIKELQ
;
A
#
# COMPACT_ATOMS: atom_id res chain seq x y z
N MET A 1 -5.16 -3.67 12.96
CA MET A 1 -5.41 -3.69 11.51
C MET A 1 -6.22 -4.92 11.19
N LYS A 2 -7.33 -4.77 10.48
CA LYS A 2 -8.30 -5.83 10.18
C LYS A 2 -8.14 -6.39 8.77
N ASN A 3 -7.56 -5.63 7.84
CA ASN A 3 -7.45 -5.97 6.42
C ASN A 3 -6.12 -5.47 5.82
N LEU A 4 -5.83 -5.82 4.56
CA LEU A 4 -4.61 -5.40 3.86
C LEU A 4 -4.60 -3.90 3.56
N ALA A 5 -5.74 -3.27 3.30
CA ALA A 5 -5.84 -1.82 3.10
C ALA A 5 -5.31 -1.03 4.31
N ASP A 6 -5.61 -1.46 5.55
CA ASP A 6 -5.07 -0.85 6.76
C ASP A 6 -3.53 -0.92 6.80
N HIS A 7 -2.95 -2.06 6.40
CA HIS A 7 -1.49 -2.24 6.32
C HIS A 7 -0.88 -1.35 5.25
N ILE A 8 -1.52 -1.25 4.08
CA ILE A 8 -1.11 -0.36 2.99
C ILE A 8 -1.12 1.08 3.50
N LEU A 9 -2.17 1.52 4.18
CA LEU A 9 -2.25 2.88 4.75
C LEU A 9 -1.12 3.16 5.74
N ASP A 10 -0.84 2.23 6.67
CA ASP A 10 0.24 2.38 7.63
C ASP A 10 1.62 2.50 6.93
N ILE A 11 1.85 1.77 5.83
CA ILE A 11 3.07 1.85 5.03
C ILE A 11 3.14 3.16 4.25
N VAL A 12 2.07 3.56 3.56
CA VAL A 12 1.99 4.85 2.85
C VAL A 12 2.27 6.00 3.81
N GLN A 13 1.72 5.96 5.02
CA GLN A 13 2.04 6.96 6.04
C GLN A 13 3.52 6.93 6.50
N ASN A 14 4.19 5.78 6.48
CA ASN A 14 5.62 5.73 6.77
C ASN A 14 6.43 6.36 5.64
N SER A 15 6.07 6.09 4.38
CA SER A 15 6.69 6.67 3.20
C SER A 15 6.52 8.20 3.17
N LEU A 16 5.32 8.71 3.48
CA LEU A 16 5.08 10.16 3.59
C LEU A 16 5.92 10.82 4.68
N ARG A 17 6.11 10.16 5.84
CA ARG A 17 6.99 10.66 6.91
C ARG A 17 8.48 10.57 6.56
N ALA A 18 8.83 9.74 5.58
CA ALA A 18 10.17 9.65 5.03
C ALA A 18 10.37 10.65 3.89
N ASP A 19 9.49 11.65 3.74
CA ASP A 19 9.53 12.67 2.70
C ASP A 19 9.53 12.11 1.27
N ALA A 20 8.88 10.96 1.06
CA ALA A 20 8.71 10.38 -0.26
C ALA A 20 7.85 11.30 -1.16
N THR A 21 8.29 11.48 -2.41
CA THR A 21 7.56 12.21 -3.45
C THR A 21 6.88 11.26 -4.45
N LEU A 22 7.27 9.99 -4.46
CA LEU A 22 6.70 8.92 -5.24
C LEU A 22 6.47 7.71 -4.34
N ILE A 23 5.24 7.19 -4.36
CA ILE A 23 4.87 5.95 -3.69
C ILE A 23 4.12 5.07 -4.70
N GLU A 24 4.66 3.89 -4.97
CA GLU A 24 4.09 2.91 -5.89
C GLU A 24 3.54 1.73 -5.09
N ILE A 25 2.27 1.39 -5.30
CA ILE A 25 1.55 0.32 -4.62
C ILE A 25 1.10 -0.68 -5.68
N ILE A 26 1.60 -1.91 -5.60
CA ILE A 26 1.23 -2.99 -6.50
C ILE A 26 0.55 -4.08 -5.68
N VAL A 27 -0.67 -4.44 -6.08
CA VAL A 27 -1.41 -5.59 -5.59
C VAL A 27 -1.48 -6.61 -6.70
N GLU A 28 -1.00 -7.82 -6.47
CA GLU A 28 -1.04 -8.90 -7.43
C GLU A 28 -1.79 -10.10 -6.84
N GLU A 29 -2.87 -10.53 -7.51
CA GLU A 29 -3.66 -11.70 -7.13
C GLU A 29 -3.63 -12.72 -8.28
N ASN A 30 -2.92 -13.82 -8.06
CA ASN A 30 -2.80 -14.90 -9.03
C ASN A 30 -3.50 -16.15 -8.49
N LYS A 31 -4.67 -16.46 -9.07
CA LYS A 31 -5.50 -17.62 -8.71
C LYS A 31 -4.88 -18.94 -9.17
N THR A 32 -4.15 -18.93 -10.28
CA THR A 32 -3.51 -20.14 -10.82
C THR A 32 -2.35 -20.60 -9.94
N ASP A 33 -1.53 -19.67 -9.48
CA ASP A 33 -0.36 -19.92 -8.62
C ASP A 33 -0.68 -19.79 -7.12
N ASP A 34 -1.97 -19.59 -6.78
CA ASP A 34 -2.50 -19.46 -5.42
C ASP A 34 -1.76 -18.45 -4.53
N PHE A 35 -1.46 -17.25 -5.05
CA PHE A 35 -0.81 -16.21 -4.27
C PHE A 35 -1.45 -14.82 -4.40
N CYS A 36 -1.32 -14.06 -3.33
CA CYS A 36 -1.55 -12.62 -3.28
C CYS A 36 -0.24 -11.95 -2.86
N LYS A 37 0.17 -10.88 -3.53
CA LYS A 37 1.37 -10.11 -3.21
C LYS A 37 1.02 -8.63 -3.11
N ILE A 38 1.47 -8.01 -2.03
CA ILE A 38 1.48 -6.56 -1.83
C ILE A 38 2.93 -6.12 -1.96
N HIS A 39 3.21 -5.21 -2.86
CA HIS A 39 4.54 -4.66 -3.11
C HIS A 39 4.44 -3.14 -3.11
N ILE A 40 5.10 -2.48 -2.16
CA ILE A 40 5.07 -1.03 -2.01
C ILE A 40 6.51 -0.50 -2.08
N THR A 41 6.74 0.45 -2.97
CA THR A 41 8.02 1.14 -3.12
C THR A 41 7.83 2.63 -2.87
N ASP A 42 8.73 3.25 -2.12
CA ASP A 42 8.84 4.69 -1.99
C ASP A 42 10.25 5.18 -2.25
N ASN A 43 10.36 6.45 -2.63
CA ASN A 43 11.63 7.16 -2.83
C ASN A 43 11.99 8.09 -1.66
N GLY A 44 11.53 7.79 -0.45
CA GLY A 44 11.83 8.61 0.73
C GLY A 44 13.30 8.54 1.16
N CYS A 45 13.60 9.10 2.32
CA CYS A 45 14.95 9.15 2.88
C CYS A 45 15.56 7.77 3.19
N GLY A 46 14.75 6.70 3.20
CA GLY A 46 15.19 5.34 3.48
C GLY A 46 15.71 5.13 4.91
N MET A 47 16.31 3.96 5.15
CA MET A 47 16.78 3.53 6.46
C MET A 47 18.20 2.96 6.38
N SER A 48 18.96 3.03 7.50
CA SER A 48 20.22 2.30 7.63
C SER A 48 19.97 0.79 7.79
N GLU A 49 20.99 -0.04 7.58
CA GLU A 49 20.86 -1.49 7.76
C GLU A 49 20.46 -1.87 9.20
N GLU A 50 20.97 -1.15 10.21
CA GLU A 50 20.58 -1.34 11.61
C GLU A 50 19.11 -1.01 11.82
N MET A 51 18.64 0.10 11.24
CA MET A 51 17.24 0.50 11.35
C MET A 51 16.32 -0.47 10.61
N VAL A 52 16.71 -1.03 9.45
CA VAL A 52 15.94 -2.07 8.74
C VAL A 52 15.77 -3.32 9.61
N LYS A 53 16.85 -3.78 10.26
CA LYS A 53 16.80 -4.94 11.17
C LYS A 53 15.85 -4.70 12.34
N GLN A 54 15.76 -3.46 12.82
CA GLN A 54 14.87 -3.09 13.92
C GLN A 54 13.43 -2.84 13.45
N ALA A 55 13.22 -2.27 12.27
CA ALA A 55 11.90 -1.92 11.72
C ALA A 55 10.96 -3.12 11.54
N ALA A 56 11.50 -4.32 11.36
CA ALA A 56 10.73 -5.55 11.27
C ALA A 56 10.44 -6.21 12.64
N ASN A 57 11.01 -5.70 13.73
CA ASN A 57 10.79 -6.24 15.07
C ASN A 57 9.49 -5.70 15.66
N PRO A 58 8.61 -6.57 16.19
CA PRO A 58 7.50 -6.12 17.02
C PRO A 58 8.08 -5.29 18.18
N PHE A 59 7.44 -4.17 18.52
CA PHE A 59 7.86 -3.21 19.56
C PHE A 59 8.90 -2.15 19.19
N PHE A 60 9.56 -2.21 18.03
CA PHE A 60 10.40 -1.10 17.58
C PHE A 60 9.57 0.00 16.90
N THR A 61 9.77 1.25 17.28
CA THR A 61 9.15 2.42 16.65
C THR A 61 10.06 3.62 16.75
N SER A 62 10.23 4.36 15.65
CA SER A 62 10.84 5.69 15.66
C SER A 62 9.85 6.79 16.06
N ARG A 63 8.55 6.45 16.26
CA ARG A 63 7.51 7.40 16.63
C ARG A 63 7.52 7.67 18.15
N SER A 64 7.67 8.92 18.55
CA SER A 64 7.58 9.36 19.95
C SER A 64 6.15 9.31 20.52
N THR A 65 5.12 9.40 19.66
CA THR A 65 3.71 9.51 20.06
C THR A 65 2.93 8.19 20.05
N ARG A 66 3.35 7.20 19.24
CA ARG A 66 2.72 5.88 19.14
C ARG A 66 3.68 4.86 19.77
N LYS A 67 3.37 4.37 20.98
CA LYS A 67 4.26 3.49 21.79
C LYS A 67 4.60 2.14 21.15
N VAL A 68 3.94 1.74 20.05
CA VAL A 68 4.19 0.45 19.40
C VAL A 68 4.18 0.61 17.88
N GLY A 69 5.30 0.26 17.22
CA GLY A 69 5.47 0.26 15.77
C GLY A 69 4.99 -1.04 15.15
N LEU A 70 3.71 -1.37 15.34
CA LEU A 70 3.15 -2.68 14.96
C LEU A 70 2.93 -2.85 13.46
N GLY A 71 3.07 -1.79 12.65
CA GLY A 71 2.71 -1.78 11.23
C GLY A 71 3.32 -2.93 10.44
N LEU A 72 4.65 -2.87 10.27
CA LEU A 72 5.41 -3.86 9.51
C LEU A 72 5.47 -5.23 10.21
N SER A 73 5.56 -5.26 11.53
CA SER A 73 5.62 -6.52 12.28
C SER A 73 4.31 -7.31 12.18
N LEU A 74 3.15 -6.63 12.18
CA LEU A 74 1.85 -7.29 12.04
C LEU A 74 1.61 -7.73 10.60
N LEU A 75 2.05 -6.95 9.61
CA LEU A 75 2.02 -7.38 8.21
C LEU A 75 2.86 -8.64 8.00
N LYS A 76 4.08 -8.66 8.55
CA LYS A 76 4.97 -9.83 8.56
C LYS A 76 4.29 -11.04 9.17
N GLN A 77 3.74 -10.91 10.37
CA GLN A 77 3.05 -12.00 11.05
C GLN A 77 1.88 -12.54 10.22
N ASN A 78 1.04 -11.66 9.66
CA ASN A 78 -0.10 -12.08 8.84
C ASN A 78 0.33 -12.81 7.57
N ALA A 79 1.44 -12.39 6.95
CA ALA A 79 2.00 -13.08 5.79
C ALA A 79 2.47 -14.49 6.19
N GLU A 80 3.28 -14.62 7.25
CA GLU A 80 3.82 -15.90 7.73
C GLU A 80 2.70 -16.88 8.16
N VAL A 81 1.66 -16.41 8.85
CA VAL A 81 0.52 -17.24 9.28
C VAL A 81 -0.40 -17.64 8.12
N ALA A 82 -0.26 -17.00 6.96
CA ALA A 82 -1.01 -17.32 5.74
C ALA A 82 -0.12 -17.95 4.65
N ASN A 83 0.88 -18.77 5.05
CA ASN A 83 1.82 -19.47 4.16
C ASN A 83 2.59 -18.55 3.20
N GLY A 84 2.72 -17.28 3.57
CA GLY A 84 3.35 -16.24 2.80
C GLY A 84 4.75 -15.89 3.31
N LYS A 85 5.30 -14.80 2.78
CA LYS A 85 6.61 -14.25 3.13
C LYS A 85 6.54 -12.74 3.27
N PHE A 86 7.46 -12.19 4.05
CA PHE A 86 7.62 -10.75 4.18
C PHE A 86 9.07 -10.37 3.92
N SER A 87 9.28 -9.29 3.18
CA SER A 87 10.60 -8.69 3.00
C SER A 87 10.54 -7.16 3.11
N LEU A 88 11.58 -6.61 3.71
CA LEU A 88 11.80 -5.18 3.84
C LEU A 88 13.22 -4.88 3.35
N LYS A 89 13.33 -4.02 2.35
CA LYS A 89 14.61 -3.52 1.84
C LYS A 89 14.56 -2.01 1.90
N SER A 90 15.61 -1.37 2.39
CA SER A 90 15.69 0.08 2.41
C SER A 90 17.15 0.49 2.34
N LYS A 91 17.42 1.63 1.71
CA LYS A 91 18.75 2.22 1.63
C LYS A 91 18.65 3.71 1.88
N LEU A 92 19.48 4.21 2.80
CA LEU A 92 19.55 5.62 3.14
C LEU A 92 19.80 6.47 1.89
N GLY A 93 18.98 7.50 1.70
CA GLY A 93 18.97 8.41 0.56
C GLY A 93 18.40 7.83 -0.74
N VAL A 94 17.85 6.61 -0.73
CA VAL A 94 17.30 5.95 -1.93
C VAL A 94 15.81 5.63 -1.79
N GLY A 95 15.38 5.13 -0.64
CA GLY A 95 13.99 4.78 -0.40
C GLY A 95 13.80 3.40 0.22
N THR A 96 12.56 2.91 0.20
CA THR A 96 12.15 1.67 0.86
C THR A 96 11.26 0.83 -0.05
N ILE A 97 11.44 -0.49 0.03
CA ILE A 97 10.62 -1.51 -0.61
C ILE A 97 10.08 -2.43 0.49
N VAL A 98 8.75 -2.55 0.57
CA VAL A 98 8.04 -3.48 1.42
C VAL A 98 7.31 -4.49 0.56
N GLU A 99 7.53 -5.77 0.80
CA GLU A 99 6.82 -6.84 0.11
C GLU A 99 6.24 -7.84 1.11
N ALA A 100 4.97 -8.18 0.91
CA ALA A 100 4.28 -9.23 1.64
C ALA A 100 3.53 -10.14 0.66
N THR A 101 3.81 -11.44 0.70
CA THR A 101 3.06 -12.45 -0.04
C THR A 101 2.17 -13.23 0.92
N PHE A 102 1.09 -13.79 0.39
CA PHE A 102 0.13 -14.63 1.10
C PHE A 102 -0.32 -15.73 0.15
N GLN A 103 -0.63 -16.91 0.66
CA GLN A 103 -1.38 -17.90 -0.11
C GLN A 103 -2.82 -17.40 -0.28
N LEU A 104 -3.30 -17.29 -1.52
CA LEU A 104 -4.55 -16.62 -1.84
C LEU A 104 -5.77 -17.32 -1.21
N SER A 105 -5.78 -18.65 -1.25
CA SER A 105 -6.82 -19.52 -0.72
C SER A 105 -6.80 -19.71 0.81
N HIS A 106 -5.78 -19.20 1.51
CA HIS A 106 -5.58 -19.50 2.92
C HIS A 106 -6.61 -18.81 3.82
N MET A 107 -7.21 -19.56 4.76
CA MET A 107 -8.28 -19.08 5.65
C MET A 107 -7.86 -17.87 6.52
N ASN A 108 -6.59 -17.79 6.89
CA ASN A 108 -6.05 -16.69 7.70
C ASN A 108 -5.52 -15.51 6.86
N LYS A 109 -5.62 -15.55 5.53
CA LYS A 109 -5.24 -14.41 4.69
C LYS A 109 -6.17 -13.25 5.01
N PRO A 110 -5.66 -12.06 5.38
CA PRO A 110 -6.52 -10.91 5.60
C PRO A 110 -7.28 -10.56 4.30
N PRO A 111 -8.53 -10.06 4.42
CA PRO A 111 -9.24 -9.54 3.25
C PRO A 111 -8.50 -8.31 2.72
N LEU A 112 -8.66 -8.02 1.42
CA LEU A 112 -8.02 -6.87 0.79
C LEU A 112 -8.49 -5.55 1.44
N GLY A 113 -9.79 -5.45 1.73
CA GLY A 113 -10.41 -4.24 2.30
C GLY A 113 -10.67 -3.16 1.25
N GLU A 114 -11.06 -1.97 1.71
CA GLU A 114 -11.36 -0.83 0.84
C GLU A 114 -10.07 -0.06 0.49
N ILE A 115 -9.25 -0.62 -0.40
CA ILE A 115 -8.01 0.04 -0.88
C ILE A 115 -8.28 1.44 -1.43
N TRP A 116 -9.44 1.65 -2.04
CA TRP A 116 -9.82 2.91 -2.66
C TRP A 116 -9.95 4.05 -1.66
N ASP A 117 -10.48 3.79 -0.47
CA ASP A 117 -10.51 4.79 0.59
C ASP A 117 -9.08 5.16 1.02
N VAL A 118 -8.16 4.18 1.06
CA VAL A 118 -6.75 4.43 1.38
C VAL A 118 -6.08 5.30 0.32
N LEU A 119 -6.27 4.98 -0.97
CA LEU A 119 -5.72 5.79 -2.07
C LEU A 119 -6.28 7.21 -2.03
N TYR A 120 -7.60 7.35 -1.94
CA TYR A 120 -8.28 8.64 -1.90
C TYR A 120 -7.84 9.50 -0.70
N LEU A 121 -7.82 8.94 0.51
CA LEU A 121 -7.35 9.65 1.71
C LEU A 121 -5.88 10.07 1.59
N SER A 122 -5.05 9.21 0.99
CA SER A 122 -3.62 9.51 0.79
C SER A 122 -3.42 10.64 -0.21
N MET A 123 -4.25 10.72 -1.25
CA MET A 123 -4.24 11.82 -2.22
C MET A 123 -4.72 13.14 -1.61
N LEU A 124 -5.80 13.12 -0.81
CA LEU A 124 -6.36 14.32 -0.19
C LEU A 124 -5.37 15.10 0.68
N GLY A 125 -4.53 14.38 1.43
CA GLY A 125 -3.59 15.00 2.37
C GLY A 125 -2.26 15.44 1.76
N ASN A 126 -1.93 15.01 0.53
CA ASN A 126 -0.54 15.03 0.04
C ASN A 126 -0.46 15.40 -1.46
N GLN A 127 -0.82 16.64 -1.80
CA GLN A 127 -0.85 17.11 -3.19
C GLN A 127 0.52 17.11 -3.90
N ASN A 128 1.62 17.08 -3.14
CA ASN A 128 2.98 17.06 -3.69
C ASN A 128 3.54 15.65 -3.89
N VAL A 129 2.75 14.61 -3.66
CA VAL A 129 3.18 13.21 -3.74
C VAL A 129 2.45 12.52 -4.88
N THR A 130 3.23 11.89 -5.76
CA THR A 130 2.68 11.00 -6.78
C THR A 130 2.41 9.64 -6.15
N LEU A 131 1.14 9.25 -6.12
CA LEU A 131 0.71 7.92 -5.71
C LEU A 131 0.37 7.12 -6.96
N ALA A 132 1.06 6.02 -7.20
CA ALA A 132 0.72 5.08 -8.26
C ALA A 132 0.16 3.81 -7.66
N TYR A 133 -0.97 3.35 -8.16
CA TYR A 133 -1.56 2.07 -7.82
C TYR A 133 -1.65 1.18 -9.05
N GLU A 134 -1.26 -0.08 -8.90
CA GLU A 134 -1.45 -1.10 -9.92
C GLU A 134 -2.06 -2.35 -9.28
N HIS A 135 -3.10 -2.88 -9.92
CA HIS A 135 -3.69 -4.17 -9.57
C HIS A 135 -3.46 -5.15 -10.72
N ARG A 136 -2.88 -6.31 -10.42
CA ARG A 136 -2.51 -7.35 -11.39
C ARG A 136 -3.25 -8.65 -11.07
N THR A 137 -3.83 -9.28 -12.09
CA THR A 137 -4.43 -10.61 -11.98
C THR A 137 -4.05 -11.49 -13.16
N ASN A 138 -4.49 -12.75 -13.17
CA ASN A 138 -4.35 -13.63 -14.33
C ASN A 138 -5.03 -13.10 -15.61
N LYS A 139 -5.98 -12.16 -15.49
CA LYS A 139 -6.74 -11.61 -16.63
C LYS A 139 -6.14 -10.35 -17.23
N GLY A 140 -5.26 -9.66 -16.49
CA GLY A 140 -4.68 -8.40 -16.92
C GLY A 140 -4.22 -7.54 -15.76
N ASN A 141 -4.01 -6.26 -16.03
CA ASN A 141 -3.66 -5.27 -15.01
C ASN A 141 -4.47 -3.98 -15.19
N PHE A 142 -4.64 -3.26 -14.09
CA PHE A 142 -5.19 -1.91 -14.04
C PHE A 142 -4.21 -1.03 -13.28
N ARG A 143 -3.83 0.10 -13.88
CA ARG A 143 -2.93 1.07 -13.26
C ARG A 143 -3.56 2.45 -13.27
N ILE A 144 -3.34 3.20 -12.19
CA ILE A 144 -3.73 4.60 -12.09
C ILE A 144 -2.80 5.36 -11.17
N THR A 145 -2.58 6.62 -11.47
CA THR A 145 -1.79 7.54 -10.68
C THR A 145 -2.64 8.68 -10.14
N SER A 146 -2.19 9.31 -9.04
CA SER A 146 -2.80 10.54 -8.55
C SER A 146 -2.76 11.63 -9.61
N ALA A 147 -1.72 11.72 -10.44
CA ALA A 147 -1.61 12.71 -11.51
C ALA A 147 -2.74 12.54 -12.55
N GLU A 148 -3.00 11.32 -13.02
CA GLU A 148 -4.10 11.03 -13.95
C GLU A 148 -5.48 11.34 -13.36
N ILE A 149 -5.66 11.08 -12.06
CA ILE A 149 -6.91 11.46 -11.36
C ILE A 149 -7.07 12.98 -11.33
N HIS A 150 -6.01 13.73 -10.97
CA HIS A 150 -6.07 15.19 -10.93
C HIS A 150 -6.33 15.78 -12.33
N GLU A 151 -5.74 15.22 -13.37
CA GLU A 151 -6.03 15.61 -14.76
C GLU A 151 -7.50 15.32 -15.13
N GLY A 152 -8.03 14.17 -14.74
CA GLY A 152 -9.40 13.75 -15.04
C GLY A 152 -10.49 14.57 -14.35
N ILE A 153 -10.24 15.09 -13.13
CA ILE A 153 -11.22 15.91 -12.39
C ILE A 153 -11.17 17.40 -12.76
N GLY A 154 -10.10 17.85 -13.42
CA GLY A 154 -9.88 19.26 -13.76
C GLY A 154 -9.85 20.16 -12.53
N ASP A 155 -10.62 21.25 -12.56
CA ASP A 155 -10.66 22.26 -11.49
C ASP A 155 -11.55 21.88 -10.30
N VAL A 156 -12.16 20.68 -10.31
CA VAL A 156 -13.06 20.26 -9.22
C VAL A 156 -12.24 19.89 -7.98
N PRO A 157 -12.53 20.46 -6.81
CA PRO A 157 -11.82 20.11 -5.57
C PRO A 157 -11.96 18.63 -5.23
N MET A 158 -10.83 17.98 -4.91
CA MET A 158 -10.80 16.56 -4.48
C MET A 158 -11.72 16.27 -3.28
N GLN A 159 -12.04 17.25 -2.44
CA GLN A 159 -12.93 17.08 -1.28
C GLN A 159 -14.42 16.93 -1.66
N ASN A 160 -14.78 17.17 -2.92
CA ASN A 160 -16.16 17.02 -3.38
C ASN A 160 -16.60 15.55 -3.29
N ALA A 161 -17.77 15.32 -2.67
CA ALA A 161 -18.34 13.99 -2.51
C ALA A 161 -18.57 13.26 -3.86
N GLU A 162 -18.98 14.00 -4.89
CA GLU A 162 -19.18 13.44 -6.24
C GLU A 162 -17.87 12.92 -6.84
N ILE A 163 -16.76 13.62 -6.60
CA ILE A 163 -15.42 13.19 -7.03
C ILE A 163 -15.00 11.93 -6.30
N ARG A 164 -15.23 11.85 -4.98
CA ARG A 164 -14.95 10.63 -4.21
C ARG A 164 -15.73 9.43 -4.77
N GLU A 165 -17.02 9.61 -5.03
CA GLU A 165 -17.88 8.56 -5.58
C GLU A 165 -17.43 8.14 -6.99
N ALA A 166 -17.10 9.10 -7.85
CA ALA A 166 -16.61 8.83 -9.20
C ALA A 166 -15.28 8.06 -9.20
N ILE A 167 -14.29 8.50 -8.41
CA ILE A 167 -13.00 7.82 -8.26
C ILE A 167 -13.23 6.40 -7.73
N THR A 168 -13.99 6.26 -6.64
CA THR A 168 -14.26 4.95 -6.04
C THR A 168 -14.97 4.02 -7.02
N GLY A 169 -15.94 4.54 -7.79
CA GLY A 169 -16.68 3.80 -8.81
C GLY A 169 -15.77 3.30 -9.93
N LEU A 170 -14.95 4.19 -10.50
CA LEU A 170 -13.98 3.88 -11.55
C LEU A 170 -13.01 2.80 -11.10
N LEU A 171 -12.48 2.91 -9.89
CA LEU A 171 -11.54 1.95 -9.34
C LEU A 171 -12.20 0.57 -9.12
N LYS A 172 -13.41 0.55 -8.54
CA LYS A 172 -14.18 -0.68 -8.33
C LYS A 172 -14.55 -1.39 -9.63
N SER A 173 -14.95 -0.66 -10.67
CA SER A 173 -15.33 -1.26 -11.95
C SER A 173 -14.14 -1.93 -12.64
N ASN A 174 -12.99 -1.25 -12.69
CA ASN A 174 -11.79 -1.79 -13.33
C ASN A 174 -11.27 -3.05 -12.64
N ILE A 175 -11.25 -3.12 -11.29
CA ILE A 175 -10.87 -4.37 -10.62
C ILE A 175 -11.89 -5.49 -10.86
N LYS A 176 -13.19 -5.18 -10.89
CA LYS A 176 -14.22 -6.20 -11.13
C LYS A 176 -14.04 -6.87 -12.50
N GLU A 177 -13.58 -6.12 -13.51
CA GLU A 177 -13.27 -6.67 -14.84
C GLU A 177 -12.06 -7.62 -14.84
N LEU A 178 -11.16 -7.48 -13.85
CA LEU A 178 -9.96 -8.30 -13.68
C LEU A 178 -10.18 -9.58 -12.85
N GLN A 179 -11.35 -9.79 -12.25
CA GLN A 179 -11.64 -10.93 -11.34
C GLN A 179 -12.21 -12.16 -12.02
#